data_AF-A0A257RUY5-F1
#
_entry.id   AF-A0A257RUY5-F1
#
_cell.length_a   1.000
_cell.length_b   1.000
_cell.length_c   1.000
_cell.angle_alpha   90.00
_cell.angle_beta   90.00
_cell.angle_gamma   90.00
#
_symmetry.space_group_name_H-M   'P 1'
#
loop_
_entity.id
_entity.type
_entity.pdbx_description
1 polymer ?
#
loop_
_entity_poly.entity_id
_entity_poly.type
_entity_poly.pdbx_seq_one_letter_code
_entity_poly.pdbx_strand_id
1 'polypeptide(L)'
;ALAVARFNAEALAPRLRAAVDLRQGSLLGPLGTGRVRAIVSNPPYIAFDEAAALPASVRDWEPVTALLSADQGLAVTRALVRAASARLEGRGLLALEVDARRASLVAELVAADAAFADVSVRFDLAGRERFVLARRREWR
;
A
#
# COMPACT_ATOMS: atom_id res chain seq x y z
N ALA A 1 -6.47 6.23 13.50
CA ALA A 1 -6.45 6.35 12.03
C ALA A 1 -7.79 6.80 11.44
N LEU A 2 -8.86 5.99 11.48
CA LEU A 2 -10.13 6.33 10.81
C LEU A 2 -10.76 7.65 11.30
N ALA A 3 -10.76 7.91 12.61
CA ALA A 3 -11.26 9.18 13.15
C ALA A 3 -10.47 10.40 12.61
N VAL A 4 -9.14 10.30 12.53
CA VAL A 4 -8.28 11.33 11.95
C VAL A 4 -8.56 11.50 10.46
N ALA A 5 -8.76 10.40 9.72
CA ALA A 5 -9.14 10.47 8.31
C ALA A 5 -10.49 11.17 8.11
N ARG A 6 -11.47 10.93 8.99
CA ARG A 6 -12.77 11.65 8.98
C ARG A 6 -12.58 13.13 9.23
N PHE A 7 -11.81 13.47 10.27
CA PHE A 7 -11.48 14.86 10.58
C PHE A 7 -10.80 15.58 9.40
N ASN A 8 -9.81 14.95 8.77
CA ASN A 8 -9.15 15.52 7.60
C ASN A 8 -10.11 15.67 6.41
N ALA A 9 -11.02 14.73 6.20
CA ALA A 9 -12.03 14.82 5.15
C ALA A 9 -13.03 15.97 5.40
N GLU A 10 -13.33 16.29 6.65
CA GLU A 10 -14.16 17.45 7.01
C GLU A 10 -13.51 18.78 6.61
N ALA A 11 -12.18 18.87 6.57
CA ALA A 11 -11.48 20.07 6.10
C ALA A 11 -11.51 20.27 4.57
N LEU A 12 -11.92 19.26 3.79
CA LEU A 12 -11.97 19.33 2.33
C LEU A 12 -13.14 20.19 1.82
N ALA A 13 -12.98 20.78 0.63
CA ALA A 13 -14.08 21.43 -0.07
C ALA A 13 -15.26 20.45 -0.29
N PRO A 14 -16.54 20.92 -0.27
CA PRO A 14 -17.71 20.02 -0.31
C PRO A 14 -17.71 19.01 -1.46
N ARG A 15 -17.27 19.43 -2.65
CA ARG A 15 -17.18 18.56 -3.84
C ARG A 15 -16.19 17.40 -3.65
N LEU A 16 -15.06 17.65 -2.99
CA LEU A 16 -14.05 16.62 -2.72
C LEU A 16 -14.50 15.71 -1.58
N ARG A 17 -15.06 16.30 -0.52
CA ARG A 17 -15.59 15.54 0.62
C ARG A 17 -16.65 14.53 0.20
N ALA A 18 -17.56 14.91 -0.70
CA ALA A 18 -18.61 14.02 -1.22
C ALA A 18 -18.07 12.80 -2.00
N ALA A 19 -16.82 12.84 -2.47
CA ALA A 19 -16.17 11.74 -3.17
C ALA A 19 -15.40 10.78 -2.25
N VAL A 20 -15.34 11.04 -0.94
CA VAL A 20 -14.58 10.25 0.02
C VAL A 20 -15.51 9.29 0.77
N ASP A 21 -15.29 7.99 0.60
CA ASP A 21 -15.91 6.92 1.39
C ASP A 21 -14.86 6.30 2.34
N LEU A 22 -15.11 6.39 3.65
CA LEU A 22 -14.19 5.91 4.69
C LEU A 22 -14.76 4.68 5.38
N ARG A 23 -14.03 3.57 5.26
CA ARG A 23 -14.41 2.27 5.85
C ARG A 23 -13.35 1.77 6.82
N GLN A 24 -13.79 1.16 7.92
CA GLN A 24 -12.89 0.50 8.88
C GLN A 24 -12.72 -0.98 8.52
N GLY A 25 -11.48 -1.46 8.46
CA GLY A 25 -11.21 -2.89 8.40
C GLY A 25 -9.78 -3.19 7.98
N SER A 26 -9.49 -4.48 7.76
CA SER A 26 -8.18 -4.94 7.34
C SER A 26 -8.06 -4.94 5.81
N LEU A 27 -6.99 -4.32 5.30
CA LEU A 27 -6.66 -4.23 3.88
C LEU A 27 -7.88 -3.87 3.03
N LEU A 28 -8.23 -4.72 2.06
CA LEU A 28 -9.34 -4.54 1.13
C LEU A 28 -10.62 -5.26 1.58
N GLY A 29 -10.65 -5.82 2.79
CA GLY A 29 -11.82 -6.50 3.35
C GLY A 29 -13.11 -5.68 3.25
N PRO A 30 -13.10 -4.39 3.64
CA PRO A 30 -14.28 -3.52 3.54
C PRO A 30 -14.81 -3.27 2.12
N LEU A 31 -14.08 -3.64 1.06
CA LEU A 31 -14.58 -3.57 -0.31
C LEU A 31 -15.55 -4.72 -0.65
N GLY A 32 -15.67 -5.77 0.16
CA GLY A 32 -16.71 -6.80 -0.01
C GLY A 32 -16.48 -7.67 -1.24
N THR A 33 -17.15 -7.43 -2.37
CA THR A 33 -16.87 -7.99 -3.72
C THR A 33 -16.56 -6.89 -4.75
N GLY A 34 -16.55 -5.62 -4.30
CA GLY A 34 -16.32 -4.45 -5.14
C GLY A 34 -14.95 -4.48 -5.81
N ARG A 35 -14.90 -3.84 -6.99
CA ARG A 35 -13.69 -3.65 -7.78
C ARG A 35 -13.37 -2.16 -7.91
N VAL A 36 -12.10 -1.87 -8.13
CA VAL A 36 -11.60 -0.50 -8.27
C VAL A 36 -10.60 -0.39 -9.41
N ARG A 37 -10.47 0.82 -9.95
CA ARG A 37 -9.52 1.15 -11.01
C ARG A 37 -8.09 1.35 -10.52
N ALA A 38 -7.92 1.67 -9.24
CA ALA A 38 -6.61 1.88 -8.65
C ALA A 38 -6.62 1.47 -7.18
N ILE A 39 -5.50 0.88 -6.74
CA ILE A 39 -5.18 0.64 -5.34
C ILE A 39 -3.84 1.33 -5.10
N VAL A 40 -3.85 2.28 -4.18
CA VAL A 40 -2.66 3.02 -3.75
C VAL A 40 -2.48 2.77 -2.27
N SER A 41 -1.28 2.40 -1.83
CA SER A 41 -1.01 2.14 -0.43
C SER A 41 0.42 2.48 -0.05
N ASN A 42 0.56 3.05 1.15
CA ASN A 42 1.83 3.10 1.88
C ASN A 42 1.70 2.14 3.08
N PRO A 43 1.91 0.83 2.89
CA PRO A 43 1.79 -0.15 3.96
C PRO A 43 3.01 -0.10 4.90
N PRO A 44 2.88 -0.58 6.14
CA PRO A 44 4.04 -0.83 7.00
C PRO A 44 5.04 -1.76 6.32
N TYR A 45 6.32 -1.37 6.32
CA TYR A 45 7.40 -2.09 5.64
C TYR A 45 8.63 -2.31 6.53
N ILE A 46 8.58 -1.94 7.81
CA ILE A 46 9.71 -2.10 8.76
C ILE A 46 9.62 -3.49 9.39
N ALA A 47 10.71 -4.23 9.40
CA ALA A 47 10.75 -5.54 10.05
C ALA A 47 10.85 -5.40 11.59
N PHE A 48 10.39 -6.42 12.33
CA PHE A 48 10.41 -6.37 13.79
C PHE A 48 11.83 -6.27 14.38
N ASP A 49 12.81 -6.89 13.73
CA ASP A 49 14.24 -6.83 14.10
C ASP A 49 14.87 -5.45 13.82
N GLU A 50 14.27 -4.64 12.95
CA GLU A 50 14.70 -3.27 12.65
C GLU A 50 14.13 -2.23 13.64
N ALA A 51 13.12 -2.60 14.44
CA ALA A 51 12.41 -1.67 15.30
C ALA A 51 13.32 -0.95 16.31
N ALA A 52 14.37 -1.63 16.79
CA ALA A 52 15.32 -1.06 17.74
C ALA A 52 16.20 0.05 17.14
N ALA A 53 16.42 0.02 15.82
CA ALA A 53 17.23 0.99 15.10
C ALA A 53 16.44 2.23 14.64
N LEU A 54 15.13 2.27 14.91
CA LEU A 54 14.30 3.41 14.54
C LEU A 54 14.69 4.66 15.35
N PRO A 55 14.65 5.87 14.73
CA PRO A 55 14.80 7.11 15.46
C PRO A 55 13.81 7.18 16.62
N ALA A 56 14.24 7.73 17.76
CA ALA A 56 13.39 7.86 18.95
C ALA A 56 12.05 8.58 18.64
N SER A 57 12.09 9.58 17.76
CA SER A 57 10.88 10.29 17.30
C SER A 57 9.87 9.39 16.59
N VAL A 58 10.31 8.33 15.92
CA VAL A 58 9.43 7.37 15.22
C VAL A 58 9.02 6.26 16.18
N ARG A 59 10.00 5.66 16.87
CA ARG A 59 9.77 4.55 17.80
C ARG A 59 8.83 4.91 18.95
N ASP A 60 8.97 6.12 19.48
CA ASP A 60 8.30 6.50 20.72
C ASP A 60 6.94 7.19 20.46
N TRP A 61 6.66 7.62 19.22
CA TRP A 61 5.46 8.41 18.88
C TRP A 61 4.58 7.85 17.77
N GLU A 62 5.09 6.95 16.92
CA GLU A 62 4.28 6.34 15.87
C GLU A 62 3.69 4.98 16.30
N PRO A 63 2.42 4.68 15.96
CA PRO A 63 1.82 3.41 16.31
C PRO A 63 2.56 2.23 15.68
N VAL A 64 2.92 1.24 16.49
CA VAL A 64 3.64 0.03 16.04
C VAL A 64 2.97 -0.64 14.83
N THR A 65 1.64 -0.68 14.78
CA THR A 65 0.86 -1.26 13.68
C THR A 65 0.96 -0.50 12.35
N ALA A 66 1.40 0.77 12.39
CA ALA A 66 1.63 1.59 11.20
C ALA A 66 3.07 1.44 10.67
N LEU A 67 3.99 0.90 11.48
CA LEU A 67 5.40 0.76 11.15
C LEU A 67 5.80 -0.68 10.83
N LEU A 68 5.47 -1.60 11.75
CA LEU A 68 6.04 -2.93 11.76
C LEU A 68 5.22 -3.92 10.94
N SER A 69 5.92 -4.80 10.23
CA SER A 69 5.37 -5.86 9.41
C SER A 69 6.23 -7.11 9.59
N ALA A 70 5.57 -8.27 9.75
CA ALA A 70 6.24 -9.57 9.83
C ALA A 70 6.85 -9.95 8.47
N ASP A 71 7.43 -11.15 8.36
CA ASP A 71 8.07 -11.63 7.11
C ASP A 71 9.11 -10.62 6.58
N GLN A 72 10.01 -10.19 7.48
CA GLN A 72 11.07 -9.23 7.14
C GLN A 72 10.54 -7.91 6.54
N GLY A 73 9.38 -7.45 7.03
CA GLY A 73 8.70 -6.24 6.56
C GLY A 73 7.69 -6.46 5.43
N LEU A 74 7.57 -7.68 4.89
CA LEU A 74 6.80 -7.94 3.66
C LEU A 74 5.41 -8.53 3.88
N ALA A 75 5.05 -8.95 5.10
CA ALA A 75 3.79 -9.67 5.34
C ALA A 75 2.56 -8.89 4.85
N VAL A 76 2.48 -7.60 5.18
CA VAL A 76 1.37 -6.73 4.79
C VAL A 76 1.37 -6.49 3.28
N THR A 77 2.53 -6.17 2.69
CA THR A 77 2.69 -6.00 1.25
C THR A 77 2.26 -7.24 0.47
N ARG A 78 2.70 -8.43 0.90
CA ARG A 78 2.35 -9.71 0.28
C ARG A 78 0.85 -10.00 0.36
N ALA A 79 0.22 -9.72 1.51
CA ALA A 79 -1.22 -9.85 1.66
C ALA A 79 -1.99 -8.86 0.77
N LEU A 80 -1.50 -7.62 0.67
CA LEU A 80 -2.10 -6.59 -0.18
C LEU A 80 -2.00 -6.91 -1.67
N VAL A 81 -0.85 -7.37 -2.17
CA VAL A 81 -0.69 -7.76 -3.58
C VAL A 81 -1.67 -8.88 -3.95
N ARG A 82 -1.78 -9.91 -3.10
CA ARG A 82 -2.76 -11.00 -3.29
C ARG A 82 -4.20 -10.52 -3.25
N ALA A 83 -4.53 -9.60 -2.35
CA ALA A 83 -5.87 -9.02 -2.32
C ALA A 83 -6.12 -8.17 -3.57
N ALA A 84 -5.13 -7.38 -4.00
CA ALA A 84 -5.25 -6.45 -5.13
C ALA A 84 -5.54 -7.18 -6.45
N SER A 85 -4.94 -8.34 -6.71
CA SER A 85 -5.21 -9.11 -7.93
C SER A 85 -6.69 -9.51 -8.08
N ALA A 86 -7.37 -9.75 -6.95
CA ALA A 86 -8.80 -10.05 -6.91
C ALA A 86 -9.71 -8.80 -7.00
N ARG A 87 -9.20 -7.60 -6.71
CA ARG A 87 -10.01 -6.37 -6.55
C ARG A 87 -9.80 -5.31 -7.63
N LEU A 88 -8.68 -5.36 -8.36
CA LEU A 88 -8.48 -4.47 -9.47
C LEU A 88 -9.35 -4.87 -10.66
N GLU A 89 -9.91 -3.87 -11.32
CA GLU A 89 -10.46 -3.98 -12.67
C GLU A 89 -9.34 -4.29 -13.66
N GLY A 90 -9.68 -4.81 -14.85
CA GLY A 90 -8.72 -4.95 -15.95
C GLY A 90 -8.02 -3.62 -16.24
N ARG A 91 -6.70 -3.65 -16.45
CA ARG A 91 -5.81 -2.48 -16.59
C ARG A 91 -5.72 -1.56 -15.36
N GLY A 92 -6.34 -1.94 -14.24
CA GLY A 92 -6.29 -1.20 -12.99
C GLY A 92 -4.86 -1.03 -12.46
N LEU A 93 -4.60 0.07 -11.76
CA LEU A 93 -3.28 0.41 -11.21
C LEU A 93 -3.10 -0.18 -9.81
N LEU A 94 -1.98 -0.86 -9.58
CA LEU A 94 -1.43 -1.07 -8.25
C LEU A 94 -0.24 -0.12 -8.05
N ALA A 95 -0.25 0.67 -6.98
CA ALA A 95 0.84 1.56 -6.60
C ALA A 95 1.16 1.39 -5.12
N LEU A 96 2.36 0.89 -4.82
CA LEU A 96 2.78 0.60 -3.45
C LEU A 96 4.03 1.42 -3.12
N GLU A 97 3.97 2.18 -2.03
CA GLU A 97 5.19 2.72 -1.42
C GLU A 97 5.94 1.61 -0.68
N VAL A 98 7.27 1.60 -0.78
CA VAL A 98 8.13 0.54 -0.27
C VAL A 98 9.40 1.10 0.38
N ASP A 99 10.02 0.30 1.25
CA ASP A 99 11.40 0.55 1.66
C ASP A 99 12.34 0.37 0.46
N ALA A 100 13.26 1.31 0.25
CA ALA A 100 14.22 1.27 -0.86
C ALA A 100 15.05 -0.03 -0.87
N ARG A 101 15.38 -0.56 0.31
CA ARG A 101 16.13 -1.83 0.44
C ARG A 101 15.35 -3.05 -0.04
N ARG A 102 14.03 -2.91 -0.18
CA ARG A 102 13.08 -3.99 -0.51
C ARG A 102 12.38 -3.78 -1.86
N ALA A 103 12.68 -2.69 -2.58
CA ALA A 103 11.95 -2.31 -3.79
C ALA A 103 12.01 -3.41 -4.87
N SER A 104 13.20 -3.93 -5.16
CA SER A 104 13.38 -5.03 -6.12
C SER A 104 12.62 -6.30 -5.71
N LEU A 105 12.69 -6.67 -4.43
CA LEU A 105 12.00 -7.86 -3.91
C LEU A 105 10.47 -7.72 -3.98
N VAL A 106 9.94 -6.52 -3.71
CA VAL A 106 8.50 -6.25 -3.87
C VAL A 106 8.11 -6.28 -5.35
N ALA A 107 8.94 -5.77 -6.24
CA ALA A 107 8.70 -5.84 -7.69
C ALA A 107 8.66 -7.30 -8.18
N GLU A 108 9.61 -8.14 -7.76
CA GLU A 108 9.63 -9.58 -8.06
C GLU A 108 8.36 -10.28 -7.52
N LEU A 109 7.97 -9.96 -6.28
CA LEU A 109 6.76 -10.50 -5.66
C LEU A 109 5.50 -10.15 -6.47
N VAL A 110 5.40 -8.93 -6.98
CA VAL A 110 4.28 -8.50 -7.83
C VAL A 110 4.34 -9.17 -9.20
N ALA A 111 5.54 -9.29 -9.79
CA ALA A 111 5.75 -9.93 -11.09
C ALA A 111 5.47 -11.44 -11.08
N ALA A 112 5.65 -12.09 -9.93
CA ALA A 112 5.35 -13.51 -9.74
C ALA A 112 3.83 -13.82 -9.77
N ASP A 113 2.98 -12.83 -9.49
CA ASP A 113 1.52 -12.98 -9.62
C ASP A 113 1.11 -12.71 -11.08
N ALA A 114 0.67 -13.77 -11.76
CA ALA A 114 0.28 -13.75 -13.17
C ALA A 114 -0.89 -12.80 -13.47
N ALA A 115 -1.57 -12.26 -12.45
CA ALA A 115 -2.60 -11.23 -12.61
C ALA A 115 -2.01 -9.86 -13.00
N PHE A 116 -0.72 -9.62 -12.80
CA PHE A 116 -0.07 -8.33 -13.04
C PHE A 116 0.82 -8.30 -14.29
N ALA A 117 1.03 -7.10 -14.80
CA ALA A 117 1.92 -6.75 -15.90
C ALA A 117 2.51 -5.35 -15.67
N ASP A 118 3.44 -4.93 -16.53
CA ASP A 118 4.05 -3.60 -16.51
C ASP A 118 4.63 -3.21 -15.13
N VAL A 119 5.25 -4.20 -14.46
CA VAL A 119 5.85 -3.99 -13.14
C VAL A 119 7.06 -3.07 -13.29
N SER A 120 7.08 -1.99 -12.52
CA SER A 120 8.20 -1.04 -12.54
C SER A 120 8.47 -0.47 -11.15
N VAL A 121 9.75 -0.24 -10.85
CA VAL A 121 10.20 0.51 -9.69
C VAL A 121 10.37 1.98 -10.08
N ARG A 122 9.85 2.89 -9.26
CA ARG A 122 9.94 4.34 -9.45
C ARG A 122 10.63 4.99 -8.27
N PHE A 123 11.34 6.06 -8.57
CA PHE A 123 12.12 6.83 -7.61
C PHE A 123 11.29 7.96 -6.99
N ASP A 124 11.58 8.31 -5.75
CA ASP A 124 11.12 9.56 -5.13
C ASP A 124 11.95 10.77 -5.61
N LEU A 125 11.59 11.97 -5.15
CA LEU A 125 12.29 13.20 -5.50
C LEU A 125 13.74 13.27 -4.98
N ALA A 126 14.11 12.39 -4.04
CA ALA A 126 15.46 12.29 -3.52
C ALA A 126 16.28 11.20 -4.24
N GLY A 127 15.75 10.61 -5.32
CA GLY A 127 16.45 9.60 -6.11
C GLY A 127 16.50 8.24 -5.45
N ARG A 128 15.62 7.92 -4.51
CA ARG A 128 15.52 6.58 -3.90
C ARG A 128 14.40 5.78 -4.52
N GLU A 129 14.63 4.50 -4.77
CA GLU A 129 13.57 3.55 -5.13
C GLU A 129 12.49 3.55 -4.05
N ARG A 130 11.28 3.98 -4.40
CA ARG A 130 10.24 4.23 -3.39
C ARG A 130 8.88 3.69 -3.74
N PHE A 131 8.61 3.45 -5.02
CA PHE A 131 7.30 2.98 -5.45
C PHE A 131 7.43 1.77 -6.37
N VAL A 132 6.63 0.74 -6.11
CA VAL A 132 6.39 -0.35 -7.07
C VAL A 132 5.03 -0.11 -7.71
N LEU A 133 5.03 0.00 -9.04
CA LEU A 133 3.84 0.15 -9.85
C LEU A 133 3.61 -1.10 -10.69
N ALA A 134 2.35 -1.50 -10.85
CA ALA A 134 1.96 -2.56 -11.78
C ALA A 134 0.56 -2.33 -12.33
N ARG A 135 0.24 -3.00 -13.45
CA ARG A 135 -1.08 -3.01 -14.07
C ARG A 135 -1.73 -4.37 -13.93
N ARG A 136 -3.00 -4.39 -13.56
CA ARG A 136 -3.82 -5.60 -13.62
C ARG A 136 -3.99 -5.99 -15.09
N ARG A 137 -3.63 -7.21 -15.45
CA ARG A 137 -3.90 -7.76 -16.80
C ARG A 137 -5.41 -7.81 -17.06
N GLU A 138 -5.80 -7.65 -18.31
CA GLU A 138 -7.16 -8.02 -18.71
C GLU A 138 -7.33 -9.54 -18.58
N TRP A 139 -8.50 -9.98 -18.13
CA TRP A 139 -8.88 -11.37 -18.36
C TRP A 139 -9.09 -11.55 -19.86
N ARG A 140 -8.43 -12.55 -20.44
CA ARG A 140 -8.78 -13.07 -21.74
C ARG A 140 -9.93 -14.05 -21.60
#